data_AF-A0A960YV48-F1
#
_entry.id   AF-A0A960YV48-F1
#
_cell.length_a   1.000
_cell.length_b   1.000
_cell.length_c   1.000
_cell.angle_alpha   90.00
_cell.angle_beta   90.00
_cell.angle_gamma   90.00
#
_symmetry.space_group_name_H-M   'P 1'
#
loop_
_entity.id
_entity.type
_entity.pdbx_description
1 polymer ?
#
loop_
_entity_poly.entity_id
_entity_poly.type
_entity_poly.pdbx_seq_one_letter_code
_entity_poly.pdbx_strand_id
1 'polypeptide(L)'
;MAYWIVTSGMSVASLCFAVGLYTRKNRSSHRLWMSAGIACVLSAAVALLASIYLFGDGDRSAAGFYPTVDEFWITIHRLIAAIATVLMLFMAGTGYFRKADWHRRAAIWFILLYSIVYFSGLFLFESAR
;
A
#
# COMPACT_ATOMS: atom_id res chain seq x y z
N MET A 1 12.68 -8.48 -10.66
CA MET A 1 12.02 -9.36 -9.66
C MET A 1 11.30 -8.56 -8.57
N ALA A 2 11.95 -7.57 -7.95
CA ALA A 2 11.36 -6.74 -6.89
C ALA A 2 10.04 -6.06 -7.29
N TYR A 3 9.96 -5.49 -8.50
CA TYR A 3 8.73 -4.92 -9.06
C TYR A 3 7.53 -5.88 -8.92
N TRP A 4 7.67 -7.12 -9.39
CA TRP A 4 6.60 -8.11 -9.33
C TRP A 4 6.21 -8.46 -7.90
N ILE A 5 7.16 -8.57 -6.99
CA ILE A 5 6.89 -8.83 -5.57
C ILE A 5 6.06 -7.69 -4.96
N VAL A 6 6.47 -6.45 -5.18
CA VAL A 6 5.78 -5.27 -4.64
C VAL A 6 4.40 -5.13 -5.26
N THR A 7 4.28 -5.21 -6.58
CA THR A 7 3.01 -5.08 -7.30
C THR A 7 2.04 -6.19 -6.90
N SER A 8 2.48 -7.46 -6.88
CA SER A 8 1.64 -8.57 -6.44
C SER A 8 1.23 -8.45 -4.97
N GLY A 9 2.14 -8.02 -4.09
CA GLY A 9 1.84 -7.77 -2.68
C GLY A 9 0.75 -6.71 -2.50
N MET A 10 0.83 -5.61 -3.27
CA MET A 10 -0.20 -4.57 -3.27
C MET A 10 -1.52 -5.04 -3.90
N SER A 11 -1.48 -5.84 -4.97
CA SER A 11 -2.69 -6.43 -5.57
C SER A 11 -3.41 -7.35 -4.58
N VAL A 12 -2.67 -8.23 -3.90
CA VAL A 12 -3.22 -9.11 -2.86
C VAL A 12 -3.81 -8.29 -1.73
N ALA A 13 -3.13 -7.23 -1.29
CA ALA A 13 -3.67 -6.33 -0.27
C ALA A 13 -4.99 -5.66 -0.71
N SER A 14 -5.11 -5.21 -1.97
CA SER A 14 -6.35 -4.65 -2.53
C SER A 14 -7.50 -5.67 -2.45
N LEU A 15 -7.24 -6.93 -2.78
CA LEU A 15 -8.22 -8.01 -2.66
C LEU A 15 -8.60 -8.26 -1.20
N CYS A 16 -7.62 -8.30 -0.29
CA CYS A 16 -7.88 -8.44 1.15
C CYS A 16 -8.76 -7.30 1.68
N PHE A 17 -8.50 -6.04 1.30
CA PHE A 17 -9.34 -4.92 1.70
C PHE A 17 -10.75 -5.01 1.10
N ALA A 18 -10.90 -5.41 -0.16
CA ALA A 18 -12.20 -5.61 -0.78
C ALA A 18 -13.02 -6.68 -0.05
N VAL A 19 -12.42 -7.85 0.24
CA VAL A 19 -13.07 -8.93 0.98
C VAL A 19 -13.35 -8.52 2.43
N GLY A 20 -12.45 -7.77 3.06
CA GLY A 20 -12.64 -7.20 4.39
C GLY A 20 -13.85 -6.28 4.45
N LEU A 21 -14.02 -5.40 3.46
CA LEU A 21 -15.18 -4.51 3.34
C LEU A 21 -16.47 -5.29 3.10
N TYR A 22 -16.45 -6.29 2.22
CA TYR A 22 -17.60 -7.15 1.96
C TYR A 22 -18.04 -7.89 3.23
N THR A 23 -17.09 -8.43 3.99
CA THR A 23 -17.36 -9.20 5.21
C THR A 23 -17.51 -8.35 6.47
N ARG A 24 -17.72 -7.02 6.37
CA ARG A 24 -17.85 -6.08 7.51
C ARG A 24 -18.84 -6.49 8.59
N LYS A 25 -19.89 -7.25 8.25
CA LYS A 25 -20.90 -7.74 9.20
C LYS A 25 -20.35 -8.86 10.10
N ASN A 26 -19.43 -9.67 9.60
CA ASN A 26 -18.73 -10.69 10.37
C ASN A 26 -17.42 -10.09 10.90
N ARG A 27 -17.43 -9.69 12.18
CA ARG A 27 -16.29 -9.01 12.82
C ARG A 27 -14.99 -9.80 12.77
N SER A 28 -15.05 -11.14 12.88
CA SER A 28 -13.85 -11.98 12.85
C SER A 28 -13.23 -11.98 11.45
N SER A 29 -14.04 -12.24 10.43
CA SER A 29 -13.63 -12.21 9.03
C SER A 29 -13.11 -10.83 8.62
N HIS A 30 -13.86 -9.77 8.94
CA HIS A 30 -13.46 -8.40 8.65
C HIS A 30 -12.07 -8.08 9.22
N ARG A 31 -11.84 -8.39 10.51
CA ARG A 31 -10.55 -8.16 11.15
C ARG A 31 -9.43 -8.94 10.48
N LEU A 32 -9.65 -10.22 10.19
CA LEU A 32 -8.65 -11.06 9.54
C LEU A 32 -8.22 -10.47 8.19
N TRP A 33 -9.17 -10.16 7.32
CA TRP A 33 -8.89 -9.65 5.99
C TRP A 33 -8.28 -8.25 6.00
N MET A 34 -8.76 -7.35 6.88
CA MET A 34 -8.15 -6.03 7.02
C MET A 34 -6.71 -6.12 7.55
N SER A 35 -6.46 -6.98 8.54
CA SER A 35 -5.11 -7.21 9.07
C SER A 35 -4.19 -7.86 8.05
N ALA A 36 -4.68 -8.83 7.28
CA ALA A 36 -3.92 -9.45 6.19
C ALA A 36 -3.57 -8.42 5.11
N GLY A 37 -4.52 -7.57 4.71
CA GLY A 37 -4.26 -6.49 3.77
C GLY A 37 -3.19 -5.52 4.27
N ILE A 38 -3.27 -5.08 5.54
CA ILE A 38 -2.25 -4.23 6.16
C ILE A 38 -0.88 -4.92 6.14
N ALA A 39 -0.80 -6.20 6.51
CA ALA A 39 0.45 -6.94 6.52
C ALA A 39 1.06 -7.04 5.11
N CYS A 40 0.24 -7.31 4.08
CA CYS A 40 0.69 -7.33 2.68
C CYS A 40 1.22 -5.95 2.22
N VAL A 41 0.51 -4.86 2.52
CA VAL A 41 0.98 -3.49 2.17
C VAL A 41 2.29 -3.16 2.87
N LEU A 42 2.40 -3.43 4.17
CA LEU A 42 3.63 -3.16 4.93
C LEU A 42 4.79 -4.01 4.41
N SER A 43 4.55 -5.28 4.11
CA SER A 43 5.57 -6.17 3.55
C SER A 43 6.04 -5.68 2.17
N ALA A 44 5.10 -5.25 1.31
CA ALA A 44 5.43 -4.68 0.01
C ALA A 44 6.20 -3.35 0.14
N ALA A 45 5.83 -2.48 1.09
CA ALA A 45 6.52 -1.23 1.35
C ALA A 45 7.96 -1.47 1.87
N VAL A 46 8.15 -2.42 2.78
CA VAL A 46 9.48 -2.81 3.27
C VAL A 46 10.30 -3.43 2.14
N ALA A 47 9.70 -4.31 1.33
CA ALA A 47 10.38 -4.91 0.18
C ALA A 47 10.81 -3.85 -0.84
N LEU A 48 9.95 -2.84 -1.12
CA LEU A 48 10.27 -1.71 -1.99
C LEU A 48 11.47 -0.92 -1.45
N LEU A 49 11.40 -0.49 -0.19
CA LEU A 49 12.46 0.31 0.43
C LEU A 49 13.78 -0.47 0.51
N ALA A 50 13.74 -1.75 0.87
CA ALA A 50 14.92 -2.61 0.89
C ALA A 50 15.51 -2.77 -0.52
N SER A 51 14.66 -3.00 -1.53
CA SER A 51 15.11 -3.14 -2.92
C SER A 51 15.83 -1.88 -3.42
N ILE A 52 15.30 -0.70 -3.11
CA ILE A 52 15.89 0.58 -3.53
C ILE A 52 17.15 0.90 -2.72
N TYR A 53 17.06 0.92 -1.40
CA TYR A 53 18.10 1.51 -0.55
C TYR A 53 19.16 0.52 -0.05
N LEU A 54 18.84 -0.77 0.05
CA LEU A 54 19.80 -1.78 0.51
C LEU A 54 20.44 -2.55 -0.64
N PHE A 55 19.71 -2.77 -1.74
CA PHE A 55 20.19 -3.59 -2.86
C PHE A 55 20.42 -2.80 -4.15
N GLY A 56 19.78 -1.64 -4.31
CA GLY A 56 19.90 -0.78 -5.49
C GLY A 56 20.77 0.46 -5.26
N ASP A 57 21.46 0.57 -4.11
CA ASP A 57 22.28 1.74 -3.73
C ASP A 57 21.57 3.11 -3.84
N GLY A 58 20.25 3.11 -3.63
CA GLY A 58 19.39 4.28 -3.76
C GLY A 58 18.86 4.53 -5.18
N ASP A 59 19.26 3.73 -6.16
CA ASP A 59 18.74 3.77 -7.53
C ASP A 59 17.53 2.84 -7.70
N ARG A 60 16.40 3.46 -8.07
CA ARG A 60 15.14 2.76 -8.36
C ARG A 60 15.22 1.86 -9.61
N SER A 61 15.99 2.28 -10.61
CA SER A 61 16.13 1.55 -11.87
C SER A 61 16.96 0.28 -11.63
N ALA A 62 18.04 0.39 -10.85
CA ALA A 62 18.81 -0.76 -10.36
C ALA A 62 17.95 -1.73 -9.54
N ALA A 63 16.99 -1.21 -8.76
CA ALA A 63 16.00 -2.02 -8.03
C ALA A 63 14.90 -2.63 -8.93
N GLY A 64 14.91 -2.35 -10.25
CA GLY A 64 13.96 -2.89 -11.21
C GLY A 64 12.65 -2.13 -11.34
N PHE A 65 12.60 -0.87 -10.87
CA PHE A 65 11.47 0.05 -11.02
C PHE A 65 11.83 1.17 -12.00
N TYR A 66 11.47 0.98 -13.27
CA TYR A 66 11.79 1.95 -14.32
C TYR A 66 10.69 3.01 -14.39
N PRO A 67 11.03 4.30 -14.21
CA PRO A 67 10.04 5.36 -14.29
C PRO A 67 9.59 5.58 -15.74
N THR A 68 8.28 5.69 -15.96
CA THR A 68 7.67 5.97 -17.28
C THR A 68 7.30 7.44 -17.45
N VAL A 69 7.45 8.24 -16.39
CA VAL A 69 7.07 9.65 -16.32
C VAL A 69 8.15 10.48 -15.63
N ASP A 70 7.97 11.80 -15.65
CA ASP A 70 8.84 12.75 -14.97
C ASP A 70 8.84 12.60 -13.42
N GLU A 71 9.95 13.00 -12.81
CA GLU A 71 10.20 12.93 -11.36
C GLU A 71 9.14 13.67 -10.52
N PHE A 72 8.55 14.73 -11.07
CA PHE A 72 7.50 15.48 -10.38
C PHE A 72 6.30 14.58 -10.01
N TRP A 73 5.84 13.75 -10.94
CA TRP A 73 4.72 12.85 -10.73
C TRP A 73 5.06 11.71 -9.77
N ILE A 74 6.29 11.21 -9.84
CA ILE A 74 6.82 10.20 -8.92
C ILE A 74 6.87 10.76 -7.49
N THR A 75 7.30 12.01 -7.34
CA THR A 75 7.36 12.68 -6.04
C THR A 75 5.97 12.84 -5.43
N ILE A 76 4.98 13.27 -6.22
CA ILE A 76 3.58 13.35 -5.77
C ILE A 76 3.08 11.97 -5.34
N HIS A 77 3.31 10.93 -6.16
CA HIS A 77 2.90 9.58 -5.83
C HIS A 77 3.51 9.10 -4.50
N ARG A 78 4.81 9.32 -4.29
CA ARG A 78 5.51 8.96 -3.04
C ARG A 78 4.94 9.70 -1.83
N LEU A 79 4.61 10.99 -1.98
CA LEU A 79 3.98 11.77 -0.93
C LEU A 79 2.61 11.19 -0.55
N ILE A 80 1.77 10.88 -1.54
CA ILE A 80 0.45 10.27 -1.31
C ILE A 80 0.60 8.89 -0.67
N ALA A 81 1.56 8.08 -1.11
CA ALA A 81 1.85 6.77 -0.54
C ALA A 81 2.28 6.85 0.93
N ALA A 82 3.11 7.84 1.29
CA ALA A 82 3.50 8.09 2.66
C ALA A 82 2.29 8.48 3.53
N ILE A 83 1.44 9.40 3.05
CA ILE A 83 0.20 9.80 3.75
C ILE A 83 -0.73 8.60 3.94
N ALA A 84 -0.94 7.80 2.89
CA ALA A 84 -1.76 6.59 2.95
C ALA A 84 -1.22 5.59 3.98
N THR A 85 0.10 5.43 4.06
CA THR A 85 0.76 4.55 5.04
C THR A 85 0.53 5.02 6.46
N VAL A 86 0.73 6.31 6.75
CA VAL A 86 0.46 6.89 8.07
C VAL A 86 -1.00 6.70 8.45
N LEU A 87 -1.92 6.93 7.52
CA LEU A 87 -3.35 6.77 7.74
C LEU A 87 -3.73 5.29 7.98
N MET A 88 -3.10 4.35 7.29
CA MET A 88 -3.26 2.92 7.53
C MET A 88 -2.86 2.54 8.95
N LEU A 89 -1.71 3.03 9.43
CA LEU A 89 -1.24 2.78 10.78
C LEU A 89 -2.17 3.41 11.84
N PHE A 90 -2.64 4.63 11.58
CA PHE A 90 -3.64 5.28 12.42
C PHE A 90 -4.96 4.48 12.47
N MET A 91 -5.43 3.97 11.32
CA MET A 91 -6.61 3.11 11.23
C MET A 91 -6.41 1.79 12.00
N ALA A 92 -5.23 1.16 11.87
CA ALA A 92 -4.88 -0.06 12.59
C ALA A 92 -4.90 0.17 14.11
N GLY A 93 -4.27 1.26 14.57
CA GLY A 93 -4.25 1.65 15.98
C GLY A 93 -5.64 1.97 16.52
N THR A 94 -6.42 2.80 15.83
CA THR A 94 -7.80 3.12 16.25
C THR A 94 -8.72 1.89 16.27
N GLY A 95 -8.49 0.93 15.36
CA GLY A 95 -9.16 -0.37 15.36
C GLY A 95 -8.79 -1.22 16.58
N TYR A 96 -7.52 -1.22 16.97
CA TYR A 96 -7.03 -1.90 18.18
C TYR A 96 -7.63 -1.30 19.46
N PHE A 97 -7.62 0.03 19.59
CA PHE A 97 -8.20 0.76 20.74
C PHE A 97 -9.72 0.89 20.70
N ARG A 98 -10.40 0.24 19.72
CA ARG A 98 -11.86 0.24 19.56
C ARG A 98 -12.49 1.64 19.44
N LYS A 99 -11.77 2.60 18.86
CA LYS A 99 -12.26 3.97 18.59
C LYS A 99 -13.02 4.00 17.26
N ALA A 100 -14.26 3.50 17.27
CA ALA A 100 -15.04 3.20 16.06
C ALA A 100 -15.26 4.41 15.12
N ASP A 101 -15.53 5.60 15.66
CA ASP A 101 -15.79 6.80 14.84
C ASP A 101 -14.55 7.25 14.06
N TRP A 102 -13.42 7.34 14.75
CA TRP A 102 -12.13 7.68 14.15
C TRP A 102 -11.67 6.60 13.16
N HIS A 103 -11.83 5.33 13.52
CA HIS A 103 -11.50 4.21 12.64
C HIS A 103 -12.30 4.28 11.33
N ARG A 104 -13.62 4.50 11.38
CA ARG A 104 -14.47 4.56 10.19
C ARG A 104 -14.09 5.73 9.28
N ARG A 105 -13.83 6.91 9.86
CA ARG A 105 -13.40 8.09 9.09
C ARG A 105 -12.05 7.86 8.42
N ALA A 106 -11.08 7.31 9.17
CA ALA A 106 -9.76 6.98 8.63
C ALA A 106 -9.84 5.92 7.53
N ALA A 107 -10.68 4.89 7.69
CA ALA A 107 -10.80 3.81 6.72
C ALA A 107 -11.26 4.30 5.35
N ILE A 108 -12.24 5.21 5.29
CA ILE A 108 -12.74 5.78 4.02
C ILE A 108 -11.60 6.49 3.28
N TRP A 109 -10.89 7.37 3.96
CA TRP A 109 -9.76 8.10 3.37
C TRP A 109 -8.61 7.17 3.00
N PHE A 110 -8.33 6.16 3.82
CA PHE A 110 -7.29 5.18 3.55
C PHE A 110 -7.59 4.39 2.27
N ILE A 111 -8.80 3.86 2.11
CA ILE A 111 -9.17 3.07 0.93
C ILE A 111 -9.07 3.91 -0.34
N LEU A 112 -9.51 5.17 -0.27
CA LEU A 112 -9.42 6.10 -1.40
C LEU A 112 -7.95 6.37 -1.78
N LEU A 113 -7.12 6.78 -0.83
CA LEU A 113 -5.71 7.09 -1.06
C LEU A 113 -4.92 5.86 -1.50
N TYR A 114 -5.15 4.71 -0.86
CA TYR A 114 -4.52 3.45 -1.22
C TYR A 114 -4.85 3.03 -2.66
N SER A 115 -6.11 3.19 -3.08
CA SER A 115 -6.51 2.92 -4.46
C SER A 115 -5.78 3.84 -5.44
N ILE A 116 -5.69 5.14 -5.15
CA ILE A 116 -4.94 6.10 -5.97
C ILE A 116 -3.47 5.68 -6.10
N VAL A 117 -2.82 5.33 -4.98
CA VAL A 117 -1.42 4.88 -4.95
C VAL A 117 -1.26 3.61 -5.76
N TYR A 118 -2.08 2.59 -5.52
CA TYR A 118 -1.99 1.32 -6.24
C TYR A 118 -2.14 1.52 -7.75
N PHE A 119 -3.20 2.19 -8.21
CA PHE A 119 -3.43 2.36 -9.64
C PHE A 119 -2.38 3.27 -10.27
N SER A 120 -2.05 4.41 -9.66
CA SER A 120 -0.99 5.28 -10.21
C SER A 120 0.36 4.56 -10.28
N GLY A 121 0.71 3.74 -9.28
CA GLY A 121 1.95 2.96 -9.28
C GLY A 121 2.09 2.03 -10.49
N LEU A 122 0.98 1.45 -10.97
CA LEU A 122 0.97 0.61 -12.17
C LEU A 122 1.28 1.38 -13.47
N PHE A 123 0.97 2.68 -13.51
CA PHE A 123 1.23 3.52 -14.68
C PHE A 123 2.57 4.24 -14.62
N LEU A 124 3.05 4.57 -13.41
CA LEU A 124 4.28 5.33 -13.18
C LEU A 124 5.55 4.49 -13.30
N PHE A 125 5.44 3.17 -13.14
CA PHE A 125 6.57 2.25 -13.11
C PHE A 125 6.33 1.01 -13.95
N GLU A 126 7.35 0.60 -14.69
CA GLU A 126 7.41 -0.68 -15.40
C GLU A 126 8.54 -1.57 -14.86
N SER A 127 8.38 -2.88 -15.05
CA SER A 127 9.44 -3.83 -14.74
C SER A 127 10.58 -3.72 -15.74
N ALA A 128 11.82 -3.92 -15.27
CA ALA A 128 12.95 -4.22 -16.15
C ALA A 128 12.56 -5.30 -17.16
N ARG A 129 12.78 -5.06 -18.47
CA ARG A 129 12.66 -6.10 -19.50
C ARG A 129 13.69 -7.20 -19.29
#